data_AF-A0AAW8STS2-F1
#
_entry.id   AF-A0AAW8STS2-F1
#
_cell.length_a   1.000
_cell.length_b   1.000
_cell.length_c   1.000
_cell.angle_alpha   90.00
_cell.angle_beta   90.00
_cell.angle_gamma   90.00
#
_symmetry.space_group_name_H-M   'P 1'
#
loop_
_entity.id
_entity.type
_entity.pdbx_description
1 polymer ?
#
loop_
_entity_poly.entity_id
_entity_poly.type
_entity_poly.pdbx_seq_one_letter_code
_entity_poly.pdbx_strand_id
1 'polypeptide(L)' 'MRAGYPDIQSLKKQVPEEIYLRDCMVQEKNVDLCALYVYQLAVYYAENDGKLPSGKQNWWNWKND' A
#
# COMPACT_ATOMS: atom_id res chain seq x y z
N MET A 1 5.98 7.12 -4.61
CA MET A 1 4.51 6.98 -4.72
C MET A 1 3.95 8.31 -5.20
N ARG A 2 3.10 8.34 -6.24
CA ARG A 2 2.51 9.59 -6.75
C ARG A 2 1.14 9.91 -6.13
N ALA A 3 0.60 9.00 -5.31
CA ALA A 3 -0.66 9.14 -4.59
C ALA A 3 -0.67 10.17 -3.43
N GLY A 4 0.42 10.91 -3.19
CA GLY A 4 0.44 12.00 -2.21
C GLY A 4 0.69 11.59 -0.75
N TYR A 5 1.33 10.44 -0.51
CA TYR A 5 1.74 9.97 0.82
C TYR A 5 3.28 9.91 0.89
N PRO A 6 3.94 11.00 1.31
CA PRO A 6 5.39 11.14 1.20
C PRO A 6 6.16 10.35 2.27
N ASP A 7 5.51 9.93 3.36
CA ASP A 7 6.14 9.22 4.48
C ASP A 7 5.24 8.14 5.08
N ILE A 8 5.83 7.29 5.94
CA ILE A 8 5.11 6.17 6.59
C ILE A 8 3.96 6.67 7.48
N GLN A 9 4.11 7.82 8.15
CA GLN A 9 3.06 8.32 9.04
C GLN A 9 1.82 8.76 8.25
N SER A 10 2.02 9.32 7.05
CA SER A 10 0.94 9.71 6.14
C SER A 10 0.09 8.53 5.66
N LEU A 11 0.62 7.30 5.73
CA LEU A 11 -0.09 6.06 5.37
C LEU A 11 -0.96 5.51 6.51
N LYS A 12 -0.80 5.98 7.75
CA LYS A 12 -1.63 5.51 8.87
C LYS A 12 -3.11 5.82 8.61
N LYS A 13 -3.99 4.87 8.92
CA LYS A 13 -5.46 4.97 8.77
C LYS A 13 -5.93 5.16 7.32
N GLN A 14 -5.06 4.99 6.33
CA GLN A 14 -5.45 5.06 4.93
C GLN A 14 -6.01 3.71 4.46
N VAL A 15 -6.94 3.75 3.51
CA VAL A 15 -7.46 2.55 2.85
C VAL A 15 -6.57 2.24 1.64
N PRO A 16 -5.85 1.10 1.59
CA PRO A 16 -4.92 0.76 0.51
C PRO A 16 -5.52 0.87 -0.90
N GLU A 17 -6.78 0.48 -1.06
CA GLU A 17 -7.53 0.54 -2.32
C GLU A 17 -7.69 2.00 -2.80
N GLU A 18 -7.93 2.95 -1.90
CA GLU A 18 -8.03 4.37 -2.26
C GLU A 18 -6.68 4.96 -2.68
N ILE A 19 -5.60 4.52 -2.02
CA ILE A 19 -4.23 4.89 -2.41
C ILE A 19 -3.93 4.40 -3.82
N TYR A 20 -4.27 3.14 -4.11
CA TYR A 20 -4.11 2.54 -5.44
C TYR A 20 -4.90 3.31 -6.50
N LEU A 21 -6.19 3.56 -6.26
CA LEU A 21 -7.03 4.30 -7.21
C LEU A 21 -6.47 5.69 -7.50
N ARG A 22 -5.98 6.40 -6.48
CA ARG A 22 -5.34 7.70 -6.67
C ARG A 22 -4.05 7.59 -7.47
N ASP A 23 -3.22 6.58 -7.22
CA ASP A 23 -1.99 6.35 -7.99
C ASP A 23 -2.30 6.09 -9.48
N CYS A 24 -3.33 5.31 -9.77
CA CYS A 24 -3.83 5.10 -11.13
C CYS A 24 -4.30 6.42 -11.77
N MET A 25 -5.06 7.23 -11.04
CA MET A 25 -5.55 8.53 -11.53
C MET A 25 -4.39 9.48 -11.87
N VAL A 26 -3.39 9.60 -10.99
CA VAL A 26 -2.23 10.48 -11.22
C VAL A 26 -1.34 9.98 -12.35
N GLN A 27 -1.33 8.67 -12.61
CA GLN A 27 -0.57 8.10 -13.73
C GLN A 27 -1.38 8.03 -15.03
N GLU A 28 -2.65 8.43 -15.01
CA GLU A 28 -3.58 8.37 -16.15
C GLU A 28 -3.69 6.97 -16.77
N LYS A 29 -3.47 5.93 -15.95
CA LYS A 29 -3.50 4.52 -16.37
C LYS A 29 -3.79 3.61 -15.19
N ASN A 30 -4.30 2.41 -15.48
CA ASN A 30 -4.34 1.36 -14.47
C ASN A 30 -2.92 0.81 -14.26
N VAL A 31 -2.43 0.91 -13.02
CA VAL A 31 -1.19 0.28 -12.58
C VAL A 31 -1.46 -1.21 -12.37
N ASP A 32 -0.42 -2.04 -12.38
CA ASP A 32 -0.57 -3.45 -12.06
C ASP A 32 -1.09 -3.64 -10.61
N LEU A 33 -1.91 -4.68 -10.39
CA LEU A 33 -2.49 -4.99 -9.08
C LEU A 33 -1.42 -5.29 -8.01
N CYS A 34 -0.20 -5.67 -8.37
CA CYS A 34 0.89 -5.82 -7.40
C CYS A 34 1.12 -4.52 -6.60
N ALA A 35 0.83 -3.35 -7.17
CA ALA A 35 0.92 -2.07 -6.47
C ALA A 35 -0.08 -1.99 -5.30
N LEU A 36 -1.31 -2.51 -5.47
CA LEU A 36 -2.29 -2.57 -4.38
C LEU A 36 -1.76 -3.39 -3.20
N TYR A 37 -1.13 -4.54 -3.47
CA TYR A 37 -0.60 -5.41 -2.41
C TYR A 37 0.58 -4.75 -1.67
N VAL A 38 1.39 -3.98 -2.40
CA VAL A 38 2.43 -3.13 -1.79
C VAL A 38 1.81 -2.07 -0.89
N TYR A 39 0.69 -1.46 -1.29
CA TYR A 39 -0.01 -0.48 -0.46
C TYR A 39 -0.66 -1.11 0.77
N GLN A 40 -1.22 -2.31 0.66
CA GLN A 40 -1.75 -3.05 1.81
C GLN A 40 -0.64 -3.37 2.83
N LEU A 41 0.51 -3.85 2.35
CA LEU A 41 1.70 -4.04 3.18
C LEU A 41 2.14 -2.73 3.85
N ALA A 42 2.26 -1.65 3.07
CA ALA A 42 2.78 -0.38 3.55
C ALA A 42 1.87 0.28 4.61
N VAL A 43 0.55 0.23 4.41
CA VAL A 43 -0.43 0.70 5.41
C VAL A 43 -0.33 -0.15 6.67
N TYR A 44 -0.30 -1.48 6.56
CA TYR A 44 -0.14 -2.34 7.73
C TYR A 44 1.15 -2.02 8.49
N TYR A 45 2.27 -1.90 7.78
CA TYR A 45 3.56 -1.52 8.37
C TYR A 45 3.47 -0.20 9.13
N ALA A 46 2.80 0.81 8.55
CA ALA A 46 2.57 2.10 9.18
C ALA A 46 1.73 1.98 10.45
N GLU A 47 0.66 1.19 10.44
CA GLU A 47 -0.23 0.99 11.59
C GLU A 47 0.39 0.17 12.73
N ASN A 48 1.37 -0.67 12.42
CA ASN A 48 2.01 -1.59 13.38
C ASN A 48 3.41 -1.14 13.80
N ASP A 49 3.63 0.18 13.88
CA ASP A 49 4.88 0.80 14.32
C ASP A 49 6.13 0.26 13.61
N GLY A 50 6.00 0.05 12.30
CA GLY A 50 7.09 -0.44 11.46
C GLY A 50 7.40 -1.92 11.65
N LYS A 51 6.39 -2.74 11.95
CA LYS A 51 6.54 -4.20 12.07
C LYS A 51 5.64 -4.92 11.09
N LEU A 52 6.21 -5.92 10.41
CA LEU A 52 5.47 -6.90 9.62
C LEU A 52 5.37 -8.22 10.38
N PRO A 53 4.32 -9.02 10.16
CA PRO A 53 4.26 -10.38 10.68
C PRO A 53 5.39 -11.23 10.07
N SER A 54 5.95 -12.16 10.84
CA SER A 54 7.07 -13.01 10.39
C SER A 54 6.77 -13.80 9.11
N GLY A 55 5.51 -14.24 8.93
CA GLY A 55 5.06 -14.94 7.72
C GLY A 55 4.63 -14.04 6.55
N LYS A 56 4.55 -12.71 6.74
CA LYS A 56 4.04 -11.75 5.74
C LYS A 56 5.05 -10.65 5.41
N GLN A 57 6.28 -11.04 5.07
CA GLN A 57 7.38 -10.12 4.76
C GLN A 57 7.37 -9.59 3.32
N ASN A 58 6.86 -10.37 2.37
CA ASN A 58 6.87 -10.01 0.96
C ASN A 58 5.52 -9.46 0.50
N TRP A 59 5.52 -8.56 -0.49
CA TRP A 59 4.29 -7.92 -1.01
C TRP A 59 3.25 -8.93 -1.52
N TRP A 60 3.68 -10.04 -2.13
CA TRP A 60 2.76 -11.06 -2.64
C TRP A 60 2.02 -11.83 -1.53
N ASN A 61 2.50 -11.77 -0.28
CA ASN A 61 1.79 -12.33 0.88
C ASN A 61 0.57 -11.49 1.30
N TRP A 62 0.41 -10.32 0.69
CA TRP A 62 -0.67 -9.38 0.92
C TRP A 62 -1.72 -9.41 -0.20
N LYS A 63 -1.58 -10.30 -1.19
CA LYS A 63 -2.65 -10.53 -2.15
C LYS A 63 -3.94 -10.95 -1.41
N ASN A 64 -5.06 -10.35 -1.79
CA ASN A 64 -6.37 -10.86 -1.41
C ASN A 64 -6.60 -12.12 -2.27
N ASP A 65 -6.78 -13.27 -1.64
CA ASP A 65 -7.23 -14.50 -2.31
C ASP A 65 -8.74 -14.45 -2.61
#